data_AF-A0A949HHF2-F1
#
_entry.id   AF-A0A949HHF2-F1
#
_cell.length_a   1.000
_cell.length_b   1.000
_cell.length_c   1.000
_cell.angle_alpha   90.00
_cell.angle_beta   90.00
_cell.angle_gamma   90.00
#
_symmetry.space_group_name_H-M   'P 1'
#
loop_
_entity.id
_entity.type
_entity.pdbx_description
1 polymer ?
#
loop_
_entity_poly.entity_id
_entity_poly.type
_entity_poly.pdbx_seq_one_letter_code
_entity_poly.pdbx_strand_id
1 'polypeptide(L)'
;MSFPRYPKYKPSGVEWLGEVPEHWSLTKIRHAARIVGGGTPSRENATYWNGNIPWVSPKDMKSESIDDSEERITEIGLKSSSTTLIPAGRVLMVKGLLVGDH
;
A
#
# COMPACT_ATOMS: atom_id res chain seq x y z
N MET A 1 1.69 1.49 25.87
CA MET A 1 0.43 0.80 26.18
C MET A 1 0.66 -0.70 26.05
N SER A 2 0.24 -1.52 27.02
CA SER A 2 0.36 -2.98 26.94
C SER A 2 -1.04 -3.55 26.67
N PHE A 3 -1.21 -4.26 25.57
CA PHE A 3 -2.46 -4.97 25.28
C PHE A 3 -2.54 -6.25 26.13
N PRO A 4 -3.73 -6.64 26.62
CA PRO A 4 -3.89 -7.87 27.38
C PRO A 4 -3.52 -9.07 26.52
N ARG A 5 -2.84 -10.06 27.12
CA ARG A 5 -2.58 -11.34 26.46
C ARG A 5 -3.88 -12.10 26.26
N TYR A 6 -3.94 -12.88 25.18
CA TYR A 6 -5.06 -13.77 24.94
C TYR A 6 -5.04 -14.96 25.92
N PRO A 7 -6.20 -15.53 26.28
CA PRO A 7 -6.26 -16.64 27.23
C PRO A 7 -5.54 -17.91 26.76
N LYS A 8 -5.48 -18.15 25.46
CA LYS A 8 -4.92 -19.37 24.85
C LYS A 8 -4.28 -19.07 23.49
N TYR A 9 -3.23 -19.84 23.19
CA TYR A 9 -2.44 -19.76 21.96
C TYR A 9 -2.29 -21.15 21.35
N LYS A 10 -1.99 -21.18 20.05
CA LYS A 10 -1.68 -22.38 19.28
C LYS A 10 -0.49 -22.11 18.34
N PRO A 11 0.30 -23.13 17.97
CA PRO A 11 1.33 -22.95 16.96
C PRO A 11 0.70 -22.54 15.62
N SER A 12 1.24 -21.50 14.99
CA SER A 12 0.73 -21.01 13.70
C SER A 12 1.02 -21.96 12.52
N GLY A 13 2.00 -22.85 12.67
CA GLY A 13 2.54 -23.66 11.57
C GLY A 13 3.42 -22.87 10.60
N VAL A 14 3.75 -21.62 10.92
CA VAL A 14 4.65 -20.75 10.16
C VAL A 14 5.85 -20.40 11.04
N GLU A 15 7.04 -20.86 10.65
CA GLU A 15 8.26 -20.81 11.48
C GLU A 15 8.56 -19.41 12.05
N TRP A 16 8.49 -18.38 11.20
CA TRP A 16 8.80 -17.00 11.61
C TRP A 16 7.71 -16.34 12.47
N LEU A 17 6.50 -16.88 12.50
CA LEU A 17 5.35 -16.27 13.18
C LEU A 17 5.14 -16.82 14.60
N GLY A 18 5.60 -18.04 14.88
CA GLY A 18 5.50 -18.65 16.21
C GLY A 18 4.05 -19.00 16.59
N GLU A 19 3.65 -18.65 17.82
CA GLU A 19 2.31 -18.92 18.34
C GLU A 19 1.33 -17.76 18.10
N VAL A 20 0.07 -18.10 17.82
CA VAL A 20 -1.02 -17.16 17.58
C VAL A 20 -2.20 -17.48 18.47
N PRO A 21 -3.13 -16.52 18.72
CA PRO A 21 -4.30 -16.79 19.54
C PRO A 21 -5.10 -17.98 19.01
N GLU A 22 -5.59 -18.83 19.90
CA GLU A 22 -6.21 -20.11 19.52
C GLU A 22 -7.40 -19.93 18.55
N HIS A 23 -8.17 -18.85 18.73
CA HIS A 23 -9.35 -18.52 17.93
C HIS A 23 -9.01 -17.88 16.56
N TRP A 24 -7.75 -17.57 16.26
CA TRP A 24 -7.38 -16.99 14.96
C TRP A 24 -7.40 -18.03 13.84
N SER A 25 -7.86 -17.62 12.67
CA SER A 25 -7.76 -18.36 11.43
C SER A 25 -6.67 -17.74 10.55
N LEU A 26 -5.72 -18.55 10.09
CA LEU A 26 -4.65 -18.09 9.22
C LEU A 26 -5.09 -18.20 7.75
N THR A 27 -4.91 -17.10 7.01
CA THR A 27 -5.17 -17.08 5.57
C THR A 27 -4.12 -16.24 4.86
N LYS A 28 -3.87 -16.53 3.58
CA LYS A 28 -2.97 -15.71 2.77
C LYS A 28 -3.70 -14.43 2.37
N ILE A 29 -3.02 -13.29 2.39
CA ILE A 29 -3.60 -11.98 2.05
C ILE A 29 -4.33 -11.98 0.70
N ARG A 30 -3.83 -12.73 -0.30
CA ARG A 30 -4.45 -12.89 -1.62
C ARG A 30 -5.89 -13.45 -1.59
N HIS A 31 -6.25 -14.15 -0.51
CA HIS A 31 -7.59 -14.70 -0.30
C HIS A 31 -8.48 -13.76 0.53
N ALA A 32 -7.90 -12.76 1.20
CA ALA A 32 -8.63 -11.80 2.03
C ALA A 32 -8.81 -10.44 1.34
N ALA A 33 -7.93 -10.08 0.40
CA ALA A 33 -7.95 -8.77 -0.25
C ALA A 33 -7.56 -8.85 -1.73
N ARG A 34 -8.15 -7.95 -2.53
CA ARG A 34 -7.69 -7.68 -3.89
C ARG A 34 -6.50 -6.73 -3.85
N ILE A 35 -5.35 -7.21 -4.30
CA ILE A 35 -4.13 -6.40 -4.40
C ILE A 35 -4.05 -5.85 -5.83
N VAL A 36 -3.89 -4.53 -5.94
CA VAL A 36 -3.73 -3.84 -7.22
C VAL A 36 -2.38 -3.13 -7.20
N GLY A 37 -1.63 -3.25 -8.29
CA GLY A 37 -0.37 -2.52 -8.44
C GLY A 37 -0.60 -1.06 -8.79
N GLY A 38 0.38 -0.22 -8.46
CA GLY A 38 0.50 1.12 -9.00
C GLY A 38 1.44 1.15 -10.20
N GLY A 39 1.58 2.34 -10.76
CA GLY A 39 2.51 2.64 -11.84
C GLY A 39 2.97 4.08 -11.74
N THR A 40 4.14 4.35 -12.30
CA THR A 40 4.66 5.72 -12.48
C THR A 40 4.44 6.10 -13.94
N PRO A 41 3.61 7.12 -14.24
CA PRO A 41 3.55 7.67 -15.58
C PRO A 41 4.94 8.14 -16.02
N SER A 42 5.24 8.11 -17.32
CA SER A 42 6.53 8.60 -17.80
C SER A 42 6.75 10.06 -17.38
N ARG A 43 7.88 10.35 -16.75
CA ARG A 43 8.27 11.72 -16.37
C ARG A 43 8.71 12.56 -17.56
N GLU A 44 9.08 11.92 -18.66
CA GLU A 44 9.49 12.60 -19.90
C GLU A 44 8.29 13.20 -20.63
N ASN A 45 7.08 12.66 -20.40
CA ASN A 45 5.88 13.18 -21.02
C ASN A 45 5.19 14.19 -20.09
N ALA A 46 5.51 15.47 -20.27
CA ALA A 46 4.93 16.56 -19.49
C ALA A 46 3.39 16.62 -19.54
N THR A 47 2.75 16.09 -20.58
CA THR A 47 1.27 16.07 -20.71
C THR A 47 0.59 15.16 -19.68
N TYR A 48 1.34 14.26 -19.03
CA TYR A 48 0.82 13.37 -18.00
C TYR A 48 0.72 14.03 -16.63
N TRP A 49 1.39 15.16 -16.42
CA TRP A 49 1.57 15.80 -15.12
C TRP A 49 0.82 17.12 -15.03
N ASN A 50 0.73 17.69 -13.83
CA ASN A 50 0.04 18.95 -13.54
C ASN A 50 -1.46 18.92 -13.88
N GLY A 51 -2.08 17.75 -13.74
CA GLY A 51 -3.53 17.60 -13.86
C GLY A 51 -4.26 17.76 -12.52
N ASN A 52 -5.48 17.24 -12.45
CA ASN A 52 -6.32 17.35 -11.26
C ASN A 52 -6.39 16.07 -10.42
N ILE A 53 -5.81 14.96 -10.89
CA ILE A 53 -5.88 13.65 -10.22
C ILE A 53 -4.66 13.49 -9.30
N PRO A 54 -4.84 13.35 -7.97
CA PRO A 54 -3.74 13.07 -7.05
C PRO A 54 -2.97 11.81 -7.44
N TRP A 55 -1.64 11.89 -7.52
CA TRP A 55 -0.76 10.76 -7.74
C TRP A 55 0.10 10.52 -6.49
N VAL A 56 -0.30 9.53 -5.69
CA VAL A 56 0.32 9.23 -4.39
C VAL A 56 1.62 8.45 -4.60
N SER A 57 2.69 8.95 -4.00
CA SER A 57 4.03 8.37 -3.96
C SER A 57 4.43 8.03 -2.52
N PRO A 58 5.56 7.30 -2.30
CA PRO A 58 6.09 7.11 -0.95
C PRO A 58 6.38 8.42 -0.19
N LYS A 59 6.62 9.53 -0.89
CA LYS A 59 6.86 10.84 -0.25
C LYS A 59 5.63 11.38 0.46
N ASP A 60 4.45 10.96 0.04
CA ASP A 60 3.17 11.36 0.62
C ASP A 60 2.79 10.49 1.84
N MET A 61 3.47 9.34 2.02
CA MET A 61 3.16 8.36 3.07
C MET A 61 3.88 8.68 4.40
N LYS A 62 3.76 9.93 4.87
CA LYS A 62 4.38 10.42 6.11
C LYS A 62 3.46 10.28 7.34
N SER A 63 2.19 9.99 7.13
CA SER A 63 1.13 9.88 8.15
C SER A 63 0.29 8.62 7.93
N GLU A 64 -0.54 8.26 8.93
CA GLU A 64 -1.43 7.08 8.86
C GLU A 64 -2.55 7.24 7.83
N SER A 65 -2.96 8.47 7.54
CA SER A 65 -3.92 8.82 6.48
C SER A 65 -3.27 9.73 5.44
N ILE A 66 -3.78 9.67 4.21
CA ILE A 66 -3.35 10.51 3.09
C ILE A 66 -4.59 11.16 2.51
N ASP A 67 -4.66 12.48 2.60
CA ASP A 67 -5.80 13.28 2.14
C ASP A 67 -5.51 13.99 0.80
N ASP A 68 -4.23 14.22 0.47
CA ASP A 68 -3.77 14.77 -0.81
C ASP A 68 -2.36 14.26 -1.16
N SER A 69 -1.88 14.57 -2.36
CA SER A 69 -0.52 14.26 -2.83
C SER A 69 0.21 15.50 -3.35
N GLU A 70 1.55 15.48 -3.25
CA GLU A 70 2.43 16.53 -3.76
C GLU A 70 2.33 16.67 -5.30
N GLU A 71 2.20 15.55 -6.02
CA GLU A 71 2.12 15.52 -7.47
C GLU A 71 0.71 15.14 -7.95
N ARG A 72 0.35 15.63 -9.15
CA ARG A 72 -0.94 15.34 -9.79
C ARG A 72 -0.75 14.97 -11.25
N ILE A 73 -1.58 14.05 -11.72
CA ILE A 73 -1.57 13.57 -13.10
C ILE A 73 -2.85 13.99 -13.85
N THR A 74 -2.76 14.02 -15.17
CA THR A 74 -3.89 14.25 -16.06
C THR A 74 -4.66 12.96 -16.29
N GLU A 75 -5.88 13.06 -16.86
CA GLU A 75 -6.60 11.86 -17.33
C GLU A 75 -5.81 11.07 -18.38
N ILE A 76 -5.01 11.77 -19.20
CA ILE A 76 -4.13 11.15 -20.19
C ILE A 76 -3.04 10.36 -19.47
N GLY A 77 -2.42 10.95 -18.44
CA GLY A 77 -1.42 10.25 -17.61
C GLY A 77 -2.00 9.01 -16.92
N LEU A 78 -3.25 9.06 -16.48
CA LEU A 78 -3.94 7.90 -15.89
C LEU A 78 -4.21 6.79 -16.92
N LYS A 79 -4.77 7.14 -18.09
CA LYS A 79 -5.15 6.17 -19.13
C LYS A 79 -3.95 5.55 -19.85
N SER A 80 -2.85 6.29 -19.95
CA SER A 80 -1.65 5.91 -20.70
C SER A 80 -0.53 5.33 -19.82
N SER A 81 -0.80 5.02 -18.56
CA SER A 81 0.16 4.40 -17.63
C SER A 81 -0.43 3.15 -16.97
N SER A 82 0.40 2.42 -16.23
CA SER A 82 -0.05 1.32 -15.36
C SER A 82 -0.63 1.81 -14.02
N THR A 83 -0.78 3.12 -13.83
CA THR A 83 -1.41 3.68 -12.63
C THR A 83 -2.89 3.33 -12.61
N THR A 84 -3.39 2.90 -11.46
CA THR A 84 -4.82 2.62 -11.27
C THR A 84 -5.44 3.64 -10.33
N LEU A 85 -6.65 4.10 -10.66
CA LEU A 85 -7.43 4.95 -9.75
C LEU A 85 -7.96 4.11 -8.59
N ILE A 86 -7.59 4.49 -7.37
CA ILE A 86 -8.00 3.80 -6.14
C ILE A 86 -9.06 4.66 -5.43
N PRO A 87 -10.25 4.11 -5.10
CA PRO A 87 -11.25 4.83 -4.32
C PRO A 87 -10.75 5.19 -2.92
N ALA A 88 -11.34 6.21 -2.29
CA ALA A 88 -11.07 6.55 -0.90
C ALA A 88 -11.38 5.37 0.06
N GLY A 89 -10.73 5.36 1.23
CA GLY A 89 -10.92 4.31 2.25
C GLY A 89 -10.19 2.99 1.95
N ARG A 90 -9.15 3.02 1.11
CA ARG A 90 -8.31 1.86 0.79
C ARG A 90 -6.95 1.98 1.46
N VAL A 91 -6.34 0.83 1.73
CA VAL A 91 -4.98 0.75 2.29
C VAL A 91 -3.97 0.85 1.15
N LEU A 92 -3.02 1.77 1.27
CA LEU A 92 -1.85 1.85 0.41
C LEU A 92 -0.65 1.22 1.11
N MET A 93 0.19 0.53 0.35
CA MET A 93 1.38 -0.13 0.87
C MET A 93 2.56 0.17 -0.05
N VAL A 94 3.67 0.64 0.52
CA VAL A 94 4.93 0.79 -0.20
C VAL A 94 5.59 -0.57 -0.34
N LYS A 95 5.82 -1.02 -1.58
CA LYS A 95 6.70 -2.14 -1.86
C LYS A 95 8.13 -1.61 -2.00
N GLY A 96 8.94 -1.77 -0.96
CA GLY A 96 10.29 -1.24 -0.94
C GLY A 96 11.23 -1.95 -1.92
N LEU A 97 12.01 -1.14 -2.67
CA LEU A 97 13.45 -1.33 -2.76
C LEU A 97 14.05 -0.02 -2.26
N LEU A 98 14.43 0.03 -0.99
CA LEU A 98 15.33 1.05 -0.46
C LEU A 98 16.69 0.37 -0.29
N VAL A 99 17.47 0.32 -1.36
CA VAL A 99 18.93 0.22 -1.23
C VAL A 99 19.42 1.66 -1.18
N GLY A 100 19.49 2.19 0.04
CA GLY A 100 20.29 3.37 0.33
C GLY A 100 21.54 2.88 1.02
N ASP A 101 22.65 2.88 0.30
CA ASP A 101 23.97 2.66 0.90
C ASP A 101 24.26 3.83 1.87
N HIS A 102 24.51 3.49 3.13
CA HIS A 102 25.22 4.34 4.08
C HIS A 102 26.43 3.58 4.60
#